data_AF-A0A519STA2-F1
#
_entry.id   AF-A0A519STA2-F1
#
_cell.length_a   1.000
_cell.length_b   1.000
_cell.length_c   1.000
_cell.angle_alpha   90.00
_cell.angle_beta   90.00
_cell.angle_gamma   90.00
#
_symmetry.space_group_name_H-M   'P 1'
#
loop_
_entity.id
_entity.type
_entity.pdbx_description
1 polymer ?
#
loop_
_entity_poly.entity_id
_entity_poly.type
_entity_poly.pdbx_seq_one_letter_code
_entity_poly.pdbx_strand_id
1 'polypeptide(L)'
;MKGLLYLELNGEKKGLQFGMYAIKLLTEKRGISLNEIGDLFNGIDEDPIKSFDLMVDLVFAGISNYNLINDIKEELNYFRLYNDFGSVDKDQYESIFKAFLETQISGKALASNNDLDKAPKDVAKKK
;
A
#
# COMPACT_ATOMS: atom_id res chain seq x y z
N MET A 1 0.07 16.89 -1.16
CA MET A 1 0.45 15.94 -0.09
C MET A 1 1.37 14.91 -0.71
N LYS A 2 2.45 14.50 -0.03
CA LYS A 2 3.33 13.43 -0.56
C LYS A 2 2.54 12.14 -0.70
N GLY A 3 2.81 11.36 -1.76
CA GLY A 3 2.13 10.09 -2.01
C GLY A 3 0.66 10.18 -2.44
N LEU A 4 0.16 11.37 -2.80
CA LEU A 4 -1.15 11.53 -3.43
C LEU A 4 -1.01 11.41 -4.95
N LEU A 5 -1.82 10.57 -5.57
CA LEU A 5 -1.96 10.41 -7.02
C LEU A 5 -3.44 10.35 -7.39
N TYR A 6 -3.77 10.77 -8.61
CA TYR A 6 -5.07 10.47 -9.21
C TYR A 6 -4.85 9.59 -10.43
N LEU A 7 -5.55 8.46 -10.46
CA LEU A 7 -5.45 7.45 -11.51
C LEU A 7 -6.78 7.37 -12.26
N GLU A 8 -6.74 7.16 -13.57
CA GLU A 8 -7.94 6.84 -14.35
C GLU A 8 -8.06 5.32 -14.45
N LEU A 9 -9.14 4.77 -13.92
CA LEU A 9 -9.44 3.34 -13.92
C LEU A 9 -10.79 3.15 -14.60
N ASN A 10 -10.80 2.49 -15.77
CA ASN A 10 -12.01 2.25 -16.54
C ASN A 10 -12.86 3.53 -16.77
N GLY A 11 -12.20 4.66 -17.08
CA GLY A 11 -12.83 5.97 -17.29
C GLY A 11 -13.24 6.72 -16.02
N GLU A 12 -13.01 6.15 -14.83
CA GLU A 12 -13.27 6.79 -13.55
C GLU A 12 -11.98 7.32 -12.92
N LYS A 13 -11.97 8.60 -12.53
CA LYS A 13 -10.86 9.19 -11.78
C LYS A 13 -10.92 8.75 -10.33
N LYS A 14 -9.95 7.95 -9.88
CA LYS A 14 -9.79 7.51 -8.49
C LYS A 14 -8.64 8.24 -7.80
N GLY A 15 -8.85 8.62 -6.55
CA GLY A 15 -7.80 9.16 -5.69
C GLY A 15 -7.03 8.03 -5.01
N LEU A 16 -5.71 8.11 -5.03
CA LEU A 16 -4.80 7.19 -4.36
C LEU A 16 -3.95 7.99 -3.37
N GLN A 17 -3.97 7.64 -2.09
CA GLN A 17 -3.09 8.24 -1.11
C GLN A 17 -2.26 7.15 -0.46
N PHE A 18 -0.96 7.17 -0.68
CA PHE A 18 -0.02 6.32 0.02
C PHE A 18 0.33 6.95 1.36
N GLY A 19 0.20 6.17 2.43
CA GLY A 19 0.36 6.55 3.83
C GLY A 19 0.52 5.29 4.68
N MET A 20 0.71 5.44 6.00
CA MET A 20 0.93 4.28 6.89
C MET A 20 -0.20 3.25 6.84
N TYR A 21 -1.44 3.68 6.67
CA TYR A 21 -2.58 2.77 6.53
C TYR A 21 -2.57 2.01 5.19
N ALA A 22 -2.21 2.67 4.09
CA ALA A 22 -2.00 1.96 2.81
C ALA A 22 -0.90 0.89 2.94
N ILE A 23 0.20 1.23 3.62
CA ILE A 23 1.28 0.27 3.90
C ILE A 23 0.78 -0.91 4.73
N LYS A 24 0.01 -0.64 5.79
CA LYS A 24 -0.61 -1.68 6.62
C LYS A 24 -1.47 -2.63 5.78
N LEU A 25 -2.33 -2.09 4.91
CA LEU A 25 -3.18 -2.89 4.03
C LEU A 25 -2.36 -3.76 3.07
N LEU A 26 -1.28 -3.21 2.50
CA LEU A 26 -0.38 -3.95 1.63
C LEU A 26 0.26 -5.13 2.38
N THR A 27 0.80 -4.89 3.58
CA THR A 27 1.45 -5.92 4.40
C THR A 27 0.48 -7.01 4.85
N GLU A 28 -0.74 -6.63 5.26
CA GLU A 28 -1.79 -7.58 5.65
C GLU A 28 -2.21 -8.47 4.47
N LYS A 29 -2.41 -7.86 3.29
CA LYS A 29 -2.79 -8.59 2.08
C LYS A 29 -1.71 -9.56 1.61
N ARG A 30 -0.44 -9.18 1.74
CA ARG A 30 0.71 -10.00 1.33
C ARG A 30 1.18 -10.98 2.40
N GLY A 31 0.66 -10.88 3.62
CA GLY A 31 1.07 -11.74 4.73
C GLY A 31 2.52 -11.52 5.15
N ILE A 32 3.02 -10.28 5.02
CA ILE A 32 4.40 -9.91 5.32
C ILE A 32 4.44 -8.85 6.44
N SER A 33 5.63 -8.65 7.01
CA SER A 33 5.90 -7.54 7.92
C SER A 33 6.32 -6.26 7.18
N LEU A 34 6.34 -5.14 7.90
CA LEU A 34 6.85 -3.86 7.40
C LEU A 34 8.32 -3.98 6.94
N ASN A 35 9.12 -4.81 7.62
CA ASN A 35 10.54 -4.99 7.32
C ASN A 35 10.79 -5.73 6.00
N GLU A 36 9.79 -6.48 5.52
CA GLU A 36 9.84 -7.28 4.30
C GLU A 36 9.26 -6.53 3.09
N ILE A 37 8.82 -5.27 3.25
CA ILE A 37 8.24 -4.49 2.14
C ILE A 37 9.21 -4.34 0.98
N GLY A 38 10.51 -4.20 1.26
CA GLY A 38 11.53 -4.14 0.21
C GLY A 38 11.54 -5.39 -0.68
N ASP A 39 11.23 -6.55 -0.09
CA ASP A 39 11.27 -7.83 -0.80
C ASP A 39 10.14 -7.99 -1.83
N LEU A 40 9.07 -7.20 -1.69
CA LEU A 40 8.00 -7.14 -2.70
C LEU A 40 8.53 -6.69 -4.06
N PHE A 41 9.56 -5.84 -4.08
CA PHE A 41 10.13 -5.24 -5.29
C PHE A 41 11.24 -6.09 -5.90
N ASN A 42 11.68 -7.17 -5.25
CA ASN A 42 12.73 -8.03 -5.80
C ASN A 42 12.20 -8.85 -6.99
N GLY A 43 12.88 -8.79 -8.14
CA GLY A 43 12.53 -9.59 -9.34
C GLY A 43 11.24 -9.17 -10.04
N ILE A 44 10.70 -7.98 -9.76
CA ILE A 44 9.52 -7.45 -10.48
C ILE A 44 9.85 -7.12 -11.93
N ASP A 45 11.11 -6.79 -12.22
CA ASP A 45 11.65 -6.53 -13.55
C ASP A 45 11.76 -7.79 -14.41
N GLU A 46 11.84 -8.95 -13.78
CA GLU A 46 11.96 -10.26 -14.43
C GLU A 46 10.62 -10.99 -14.58
N ASP A 47 9.63 -10.69 -13.73
CA ASP A 47 8.31 -11.33 -13.73
C ASP A 47 7.18 -10.29 -13.94
N PRO A 48 6.62 -10.21 -15.17
CA PRO A 48 5.52 -9.30 -15.49
C PRO A 48 4.25 -9.53 -14.67
N ILE A 49 3.96 -10.78 -14.29
CA ILE A 49 2.76 -11.12 -13.50
C ILE A 49 2.96 -10.60 -12.07
N LYS A 50 4.13 -10.85 -11.48
CA LYS A 50 4.48 -10.32 -10.16
C LYS A 50 4.43 -8.79 -10.14
N SER A 51 4.96 -8.14 -11.18
CA SER A 51 4.88 -6.70 -11.37
C SER A 51 3.43 -6.20 -11.38
N PHE A 52 2.57 -6.84 -12.17
CA PHE A 52 1.17 -6.49 -12.30
C PHE A 52 0.43 -6.65 -10.97
N ASP A 53 0.58 -7.80 -10.30
CA ASP A 53 -0.06 -8.08 -9.01
C ASP A 53 0.36 -7.06 -7.94
N LEU A 54 1.65 -6.70 -7.90
CA LEU A 54 2.15 -5.69 -6.97
C LEU A 54 1.52 -4.32 -7.25
N MET A 55 1.37 -3.94 -8.52
CA MET A 55 0.73 -2.69 -8.91
C MET A 55 -0.74 -2.64 -8.48
N VAL A 56 -1.50 -3.70 -8.75
CA VAL A 56 -2.91 -3.77 -8.33
C VAL A 56 -3.03 -3.65 -6.81
N ASP A 57 -2.14 -4.29 -6.06
CA ASP A 57 -2.15 -4.22 -4.60
C ASP A 57 -1.82 -2.82 -4.07
N LEU A 58 -0.86 -2.14 -4.70
CA LEU A 58 -0.52 -0.77 -4.37
C LEU A 58 -1.71 0.16 -4.66
N VAL A 59 -2.35 0.02 -5.83
CA VAL A 59 -3.55 0.81 -6.15
C VAL A 59 -4.68 0.52 -5.18
N PHE A 60 -4.91 -0.75 -4.84
CA PHE A 60 -5.92 -1.14 -3.85
C PHE A 60 -5.69 -0.43 -2.52
N ALA A 61 -4.47 -0.57 -1.97
CA ALA A 61 -4.09 0.05 -0.71
C ALA A 61 -4.20 1.59 -0.75
N GLY A 62 -3.79 2.19 -1.87
CA GLY A 62 -3.83 3.64 -2.08
C GLY A 62 -5.26 4.19 -2.14
N ILE A 63 -6.16 3.54 -2.88
CA ILE A 63 -7.57 3.93 -2.97
C ILE A 63 -8.26 3.71 -1.62
N SER A 64 -8.06 2.56 -0.98
CA SER A 64 -8.66 2.29 0.34
C SER A 64 -8.26 3.32 1.38
N ASN A 65 -6.97 3.73 1.41
CA ASN A 65 -6.52 4.78 2.31
C ASN A 65 -7.07 6.16 1.93
N TYR A 66 -7.14 6.50 0.64
CA TYR A 66 -7.76 7.74 0.20
C TYR A 66 -9.23 7.82 0.61
N ASN A 67 -9.99 6.74 0.40
CA ASN A 67 -11.40 6.66 0.77
C ASN A 67 -11.59 6.82 2.27
N LEU A 68 -10.75 6.17 3.08
CA LEU A 68 -10.76 6.32 4.54
C LEU A 68 -10.52 7.77 4.98
N ILE A 69 -9.52 8.45 4.41
CA ILE A 69 -9.16 9.83 4.78
C ILE A 69 -10.26 10.83 4.41
N ASN A 70 -11.01 10.56 3.33
CA ASN A 70 -12.02 11.47 2.78
C ASN A 70 -13.47 11.05 3.10
N ASP A 71 -13.66 10.12 4.04
CA ASP A 71 -14.98 9.58 4.42
C ASP A 71 -15.82 9.05 3.23
N ILE A 72 -15.15 8.52 2.21
CA ILE A 72 -15.80 7.94 1.02
C ILE A 72 -16.21 6.50 1.36
N LYS A 73 -17.51 6.23 1.31
CA LYS A 73 -18.11 4.93 1.66
C LYS A 73 -18.13 3.91 0.52
N GLU A 74 -17.33 4.12 -0.51
CA GLU A 74 -17.24 3.21 -1.65
C GLU A 74 -16.47 1.95 -1.26
N GLU A 75 -17.11 0.79 -1.43
CA GLU A 75 -16.47 -0.51 -1.22
C GLU A 75 -15.60 -0.86 -2.44
N LEU A 76 -14.31 -1.04 -2.20
CA LEU A 76 -13.37 -1.37 -3.26
C LEU A 76 -13.33 -2.88 -3.51
N ASN A 77 -13.89 -3.31 -4.64
CA ASN A 77 -13.83 -4.71 -5.05
C ASN A 77 -12.49 -5.02 -5.74
N TYR A 78 -11.66 -5.83 -5.09
CA TYR A 78 -10.32 -6.18 -5.60
C TYR A 78 -10.35 -6.89 -6.96
N PHE A 79 -11.30 -7.80 -7.18
CA PHE A 79 -11.40 -8.52 -8.45
C PHE A 79 -11.78 -7.60 -9.60
N ARG A 80 -12.72 -6.68 -9.36
CA ARG A 80 -13.06 -5.64 -10.33
C ARG A 80 -11.85 -4.73 -10.59
N LEU A 81 -11.15 -4.29 -9.54
CA LEU A 81 -9.94 -3.48 -9.68
C LEU A 81 -8.87 -4.19 -10.51
N TYR A 82 -8.66 -5.49 -10.29
CA TYR A 82 -7.69 -6.29 -11.06
C TYR A 82 -8.01 -6.26 -12.57
N ASN A 83 -9.29 -6.38 -12.93
CA ASN A 83 -9.74 -6.27 -14.32
C ASN A 83 -9.63 -4.83 -14.86
N ASP A 84 -10.09 -3.85 -14.07
CA ASP A 84 -10.08 -2.44 -14.44
C ASP A 84 -8.64 -1.89 -14.57
N PHE A 85 -7.67 -2.46 -13.84
CA PHE A 85 -6.25 -2.06 -13.91
C PHE A 85 -5.64 -2.33 -15.28
N GLY A 86 -6.21 -3.25 -16.07
CA GLY A 86 -5.83 -3.46 -17.46
C GLY A 86 -6.03 -2.23 -18.36
N SER A 87 -6.82 -1.23 -17.93
CA SER A 87 -7.01 0.04 -18.65
C SER A 87 -5.96 1.10 -18.30
N VAL A 88 -5.08 0.85 -17.33
CA VAL A 88 -4.09 1.83 -16.87
C VAL A 88 -2.95 1.94 -17.88
N ASP A 89 -2.62 3.16 -18.28
CA ASP A 89 -1.55 3.40 -19.23
C ASP A 89 -0.18 3.10 -18.59
N LYS A 90 0.76 2.59 -19.38
CA LYS A 90 2.11 2.23 -18.93
C LYS A 90 2.81 3.41 -18.27
N ASP A 91 2.60 4.62 -18.78
CA ASP A 91 3.20 5.86 -18.25
C ASP A 91 2.70 6.19 -16.82
N GLN A 92 1.52 5.66 -16.43
CA GLN A 92 0.99 5.84 -15.08
C GLN A 92 1.58 4.86 -14.07
N TYR A 93 2.22 3.77 -14.51
CA TYR A 93 2.80 2.76 -13.62
C TYR A 93 3.96 3.35 -12.82
N GLU A 94 4.84 4.09 -13.49
CA GLU A 94 5.94 4.79 -12.84
C GLU A 94 5.44 5.81 -11.81
N SER A 95 4.32 6.47 -12.11
CA SER A 95 3.69 7.44 -11.21
C SER A 95 3.16 6.78 -9.92
N ILE A 96 2.60 5.57 -10.02
CA ILE A 96 2.16 4.77 -8.87
C ILE A 96 3.35 4.44 -7.97
N PHE A 97 4.44 3.90 -8.55
CA PHE A 97 5.65 3.57 -7.80
C PHE A 97 6.27 4.81 -7.14
N LYS A 98 6.42 5.91 -7.88
CA LYS A 98 6.96 7.17 -7.34
C LYS A 98 6.12 7.68 -6.18
N ALA A 99 4.80 7.71 -6.33
CA ALA A 99 3.90 8.15 -5.26
C ALA A 99 4.03 7.25 -4.02
N PHE A 100 4.13 5.93 -4.19
CA PHE A 100 4.38 5.01 -3.08
C PHE A 100 5.70 5.31 -2.37
N LEU A 101 6.81 5.45 -3.10
CA LEU A 101 8.15 5.71 -2.54
C LEU A 101 8.31 7.11 -1.93
N GLU A 102 7.61 8.12 -2.44
CA GLU A 102 7.57 9.47 -1.89
C GLU A 102 6.93 9.53 -0.49
N THR A 103 6.06 8.56 -0.20
CA THR A 103 5.62 8.28 1.15
C THR A 103 6.86 7.86 1.92
N GLN A 104 7.45 8.79 2.67
CA GLN A 104 8.58 8.46 3.51
C GLN A 104 8.13 7.39 4.50
N ILE A 105 8.42 6.13 4.17
CA ILE A 105 8.73 5.11 5.16
C ILE A 105 10.01 5.65 5.79
N SER A 106 9.88 6.56 6.76
CA SER A 106 11.07 7.05 7.45
C SER A 106 11.78 5.80 7.93
N GLY A 107 13.03 5.58 7.53
CA GLY A 107 13.80 4.40 7.97
C GLY A 107 13.89 4.30 9.50
N LYS A 108 13.52 5.37 10.22
CA LYS A 108 13.28 5.37 11.67
C LYS A 108 12.05 4.57 12.12
N ALA A 109 10.95 4.56 11.37
CA ALA A 109 9.75 3.76 11.69
C ALA A 109 9.99 2.25 11.47
N LEU A 110 10.83 1.89 10.51
CA LEU A 110 11.32 0.52 10.32
C LEU A 110 12.29 0.09 11.43
N ALA A 111 13.19 0.99 11.85
CA ALA A 111 14.17 0.71 12.90
C ALA A 111 13.62 0.75 14.35
N SER A 112 12.42 1.32 14.59
CA SER A 112 11.86 1.48 15.95
C SER A 112 10.87 0.39 16.37
N ASN A 113 10.59 -0.62 15.54
CA ASN A 113 9.57 -1.64 15.83
C ASN A 113 9.97 -2.72 16.86
N ASN A 114 11.15 -2.63 17.47
CA ASN A 114 11.53 -3.49 18.60
C ASN A 114 10.66 -3.31 19.86
N ASP A 115 9.77 -2.31 19.91
CA ASP A 115 8.84 -2.10 21.02
C ASP A 115 7.43 -2.68 20.77
N LEU A 116 7.06 -3.00 19.53
CA LEU A 116 5.79 -3.68 19.20
C LEU A 116 5.91 -5.22 19.24
N ASP A 117 7.12 -5.76 19.11
CA ASP A 117 7.43 -7.18 19.31
C ASP A 117 7.66 -7.56 20.79
N LYS A 118 7.57 -6.60 21.71
CA LYS A 118 7.59 -6.93 23.14
C LYS A 118 6.21 -7.41 23.54
N ALA A 119 6.12 -8.70 23.86
CA ALA A 119 4.98 -9.27 24.55
C ALA A 119 4.54 -8.33 25.68
N PRO A 120 3.23 -8.12 25.89
CA PRO A 120 2.74 -7.21 26.90
C PRO A 120 3.39 -7.58 28.24
N LYS A 121 4.12 -6.63 28.84
CA LYS A 121 4.67 -6.84 30.18
C LYS A 121 3.49 -7.00 31.12
N ASP A 122 3.33 -8.20 31.66
CA ASP A 122 2.44 -8.46 32.79
C ASP A 122 2.80 -7.46 33.90
N VAL A 123 1.98 -6.43 34.03
CA VAL A 123 2.10 -5.48 35.13
C VAL A 123 1.58 -6.21 36.35
N ALA A 124 2.50 -6.85 37.09
CA ALA A 124 2.20 -7.39 38.39
C ALA A 124 1.61 -6.27 39.27
N LYS A 125 0.30 -6.32 39.50
CA LYS A 125 -0.39 -5.49 40.49
C LYS A 125 0.24 -5.79 41.84
N LYS A 126 1.04 -4.85 42.36
CA LYS A 126 1.43 -4.89 43.78
C LYS A 126 0.22 -4.48 44.62
N LYS A 127 -0.05 -5.33 45.61
CA LYS A 127 -0.99 -5.14 46.72
C LYS A 127 -0.67 -3.88 47.52
#